data_AF-A0A7Y4Y6I0-F1
#
_entry.id   AF-A0A7Y4Y6I0-F1
#
_cell.length_a   1.000
_cell.length_b   1.000
_cell.length_c   1.000
_cell.angle_alpha   90.00
_cell.angle_beta   90.00
_cell.angle_gamma   90.00
#
_symmetry.space_group_name_H-M   'P 1'
#
loop_
_entity.id
_entity.type
_entity.pdbx_description
1 polymer ?
#
loop_
_entity_poly.entity_id
_entity_poly.type
_entity_poly.pdbx_seq_one_letter_code
_entity_poly.pdbx_strand_id
1 'polypeptide(L)'
;MANTKPACGVGSASTATTFSDLWGLILLLISLGSGVVTVITKFAETIAFLTQSFSLIGITAPVAVWLGAVAAYVTVMIVIIVFFYKNCVEAPRGLDTCSAGVIEDVFPSFDDWSEWVFPFAASHPRIDVVVKCDYWDLAANGGATVVCNDDTERSPIISAIFHSSEVCAAGGGAIAGAAIAGIGGIIAAVAIGAAIGCSASGPFYLLCLLVVLIIAAVVVAVAALIGALIGGMIGKAAAGSDDPITDGAGLTIGDYVTTPGNLIIMGNLDNARAYWFVTEGGHTVHGRSTGSAPFSHLDPDTNLTVDAC
;
A
#
# COMPACT_ATOMS: atom_id res chain seq x y z
N MET A 1 -31.17 -22.76 -0.57
CA MET A 1 -30.89 -23.46 0.70
C MET A 1 -30.21 -22.42 1.56
N ALA A 2 -30.79 -22.03 2.70
CA ALA A 2 -30.23 -20.94 3.49
C ALA A 2 -28.83 -21.34 3.98
N ASN A 3 -27.80 -20.65 3.51
CA ASN A 3 -26.46 -20.79 4.05
C ASN A 3 -26.49 -20.42 5.53
N THR A 4 -25.90 -21.24 6.39
CA THR A 4 -25.79 -20.91 7.81
C THR A 4 -24.84 -19.72 7.98
N LYS A 5 -25.23 -18.76 8.83
CA LYS A 5 -24.43 -17.56 9.11
C LYS A 5 -23.00 -17.91 9.51
N PRO A 6 -21.98 -17.37 8.83
CA PRO A 6 -20.61 -17.63 9.23
C PRO A 6 -20.31 -16.97 10.57
N ALA A 7 -19.48 -17.63 11.38
CA ALA A 7 -19.04 -17.07 12.65
C ALA A 7 -18.09 -15.89 12.41
N CYS A 8 -18.37 -14.77 13.06
CA CYS A 8 -17.55 -13.57 12.96
C CYS A 8 -16.22 -13.71 13.70
N GLY A 9 -15.20 -13.04 13.17
CA GLY A 9 -13.85 -13.04 13.72
C GLY A 9 -13.02 -14.20 13.17
N VAL A 10 -11.94 -14.52 13.89
CA VAL A 10 -10.94 -15.50 13.47
C VAL A 10 -11.59 -16.88 13.36
N GLY A 11 -11.79 -17.34 12.13
CA GLY A 11 -11.94 -18.75 11.83
C GLY A 11 -10.64 -19.48 12.19
N SER A 12 -10.72 -20.79 12.43
CA SER A 12 -9.54 -21.61 12.76
C SER A 12 -8.60 -21.77 11.55
N ALA A 13 -7.96 -20.69 11.13
CA ALA A 13 -6.85 -20.70 10.21
C ALA A 13 -5.62 -20.22 11.00
N SER A 14 -4.84 -21.20 11.44
CA SER A 14 -3.53 -20.99 12.01
C SER A 14 -2.61 -20.37 10.95
N THR A 15 -2.17 -19.13 11.10
CA THR A 15 -0.78 -18.76 10.78
C THR A 15 -0.36 -17.56 11.61
N ALA A 16 0.68 -17.77 12.42
CA ALA A 16 1.33 -16.76 13.23
C ALA A 16 2.03 -15.72 12.36
N THR A 17 1.80 -14.44 12.61
CA THR A 17 2.62 -13.33 12.08
C THR A 17 3.21 -12.54 13.24
N THR A 18 4.14 -13.19 13.95
CA THR A 18 5.11 -12.50 14.82
C THR A 18 6.49 -12.67 14.20
N PHE A 19 7.17 -11.54 13.92
CA PHE A 19 8.59 -11.44 13.57
C PHE A 19 9.10 -12.06 12.23
N SER A 20 8.27 -12.80 11.48
CA SER A 20 8.70 -13.41 10.20
C SER A 20 8.61 -12.50 8.98
N ASP A 21 7.90 -11.37 9.06
CA ASP A 21 7.70 -10.45 7.92
C ASP A 21 8.98 -9.76 7.45
N LEU A 22 9.97 -9.55 8.32
CA LEU A 22 11.24 -8.97 7.89
C LEU A 22 12.03 -9.94 7.00
N TRP A 23 12.01 -11.23 7.35
CA TRP A 23 12.64 -12.29 6.56
C TRP A 23 11.80 -12.64 5.32
N GLY A 24 10.48 -12.57 5.41
CA GLY A 24 9.57 -12.66 4.28
C GLY A 24 9.79 -11.53 3.27
N LEU A 25 10.02 -10.30 3.73
CA LEU A 25 10.37 -9.15 2.91
C LEU A 25 11.75 -9.33 2.25
N ILE A 26 12.76 -9.82 3.00
CA ILE A 26 14.09 -10.14 2.46
C ILE A 26 14.02 -11.26 1.42
N LEU A 27 13.22 -12.31 1.65
CA LEU A 27 13.04 -13.42 0.71
C LEU A 27 12.20 -13.01 -0.51
N LEU A 28 11.22 -12.13 -0.35
CA LEU A 28 10.45 -11.50 -1.44
C LEU A 28 11.37 -10.62 -2.31
N LEU A 29 12.31 -9.89 -1.69
CA LEU A 29 13.34 -9.12 -2.38
C LEU A 29 14.32 -10.01 -3.17
N ILE A 30 14.58 -11.22 -2.68
CA ILE A 30 15.39 -12.23 -3.39
C ILE A 30 14.57 -12.92 -4.51
N SER A 31 13.26 -13.15 -4.30
CA SER A 31 12.39 -13.82 -5.29
C SER A 31 11.90 -12.91 -6.41
N LEU A 32 11.89 -11.58 -6.22
CA LEU A 32 11.70 -10.56 -7.26
C LEU A 32 12.95 -10.35 -8.15
N GLY A 33 13.79 -11.39 -8.27
CA GLY A 33 15.13 -11.41 -8.86
C GLY A 33 15.27 -11.04 -10.34
N SER A 34 14.23 -10.55 -11.01
CA SER A 34 14.32 -9.98 -12.36
C SER A 34 14.11 -8.45 -12.39
N GLY A 35 13.19 -7.92 -11.58
CA GLY A 35 12.95 -6.48 -11.45
C GLY A 35 13.91 -5.79 -10.47
N VAL A 36 14.20 -6.44 -9.35
CA VAL A 36 15.16 -5.90 -8.35
C VAL A 36 16.60 -6.04 -8.85
N VAL A 37 16.93 -7.11 -9.59
CA VAL A 37 18.26 -7.24 -10.21
C VAL A 37 18.50 -6.18 -11.28
N THR A 38 17.50 -5.80 -12.07
CA THR A 38 17.66 -4.70 -13.04
C THR A 38 17.76 -3.34 -12.36
N VAL A 39 17.02 -3.09 -11.28
CA VAL A 39 17.19 -1.88 -10.45
C VAL A 39 18.57 -1.87 -9.76
N ILE A 40 19.03 -2.99 -9.21
CA ILE A 40 20.36 -3.14 -8.57
C ILE A 40 21.50 -3.02 -9.59
N THR A 41 21.40 -3.61 -10.79
CA THR A 41 22.44 -3.49 -11.83
C THR A 41 22.50 -2.07 -12.38
N LYS A 42 21.34 -1.41 -12.58
CA LYS A 42 21.32 0.02 -12.91
C LYS A 42 21.77 0.89 -11.76
N PHE A 43 21.59 0.47 -10.51
CA PHE A 43 22.15 1.14 -9.34
C PHE A 43 23.68 0.97 -9.26
N ALA A 44 24.24 -0.19 -9.62
CA ALA A 44 25.68 -0.39 -9.71
C ALA A 44 26.30 0.52 -10.80
N GLU A 45 25.61 0.69 -11.93
CA GLU A 45 25.95 1.67 -12.96
C GLU A 45 25.78 3.11 -12.46
N THR A 46 24.76 3.40 -11.65
CA THR A 46 24.55 4.71 -11.02
C THR A 46 25.62 5.02 -9.97
N ILE A 47 26.07 4.03 -9.18
CA ILE A 47 27.18 4.16 -8.23
C ILE A 47 28.49 4.40 -8.98
N ALA A 48 28.74 3.71 -10.09
CA ALA A 48 29.91 3.93 -10.94
C ALA A 48 29.87 5.32 -11.61
N PHE A 49 28.71 5.75 -12.10
CA PHE A 49 28.49 7.10 -12.65
C PHE A 49 28.68 8.17 -11.58
N LEU A 50 28.15 7.96 -10.37
CA LEU A 50 28.31 8.85 -9.23
C LEU A 50 29.78 8.95 -8.82
N THR A 51 30.46 7.82 -8.59
CA THR A 51 31.91 7.84 -8.28
C THR A 51 32.76 8.48 -9.37
N GLN A 52 32.43 8.31 -10.66
CA GLN A 52 33.11 9.01 -11.77
C GLN A 52 32.79 10.51 -11.83
N SER A 53 31.54 10.90 -11.54
CA SER A 53 31.12 12.30 -11.50
C SER A 53 31.73 13.05 -10.30
N PHE A 54 32.08 12.36 -9.22
CA PHE A 54 32.59 12.98 -7.99
C PHE A 54 34.10 13.16 -7.93
N SER A 55 34.87 12.46 -8.78
CA SER A 55 36.28 12.83 -8.96
C SER A 55 36.43 14.26 -9.53
N LEU A 56 35.37 14.81 -10.16
CA LEU A 56 35.32 16.18 -10.65
C LEU A 56 35.02 17.24 -9.57
N ILE A 57 34.38 16.88 -8.43
CA ILE A 57 33.97 17.84 -7.38
C ILE A 57 34.98 17.87 -6.21
N GLY A 58 35.97 16.98 -6.19
CA GLY A 58 37.08 17.00 -5.21
C GLY A 58 36.70 16.60 -3.78
N ILE A 59 35.51 16.06 -3.56
CA ILE A 59 35.05 15.60 -2.23
C ILE A 59 35.69 14.24 -1.92
N THR A 60 36.63 14.22 -0.97
CA THR A 60 37.30 12.99 -0.50
C THR A 60 36.73 12.56 0.84
N ALA A 61 35.62 11.82 0.82
CA ALA A 61 35.10 11.17 2.02
C ALA A 61 35.55 9.69 2.08
N PRO A 62 35.66 9.11 3.28
CA PRO A 62 35.91 7.67 3.42
C PRO A 62 34.84 6.85 2.69
N VAL A 63 35.26 5.79 1.99
CA VAL A 63 34.36 4.88 1.24
C VAL A 63 33.20 4.37 2.11
N ALA A 64 33.44 4.17 3.41
CA ALA A 64 32.41 3.75 4.36
C ALA A 64 31.22 4.71 4.44
N VAL A 65 31.44 6.03 4.35
CA VAL A 65 30.38 7.05 4.41
C VAL A 65 29.50 6.98 3.16
N TRP A 66 30.13 6.79 2.00
CA TRP A 66 29.42 6.57 0.74
C TRP A 66 28.54 5.32 0.78
N LEU A 67 29.11 4.19 1.21
CA LEU A 67 28.38 2.93 1.30
C LEU A 67 27.21 3.03 2.27
N GLY A 68 27.38 3.70 3.42
CA GLY A 68 26.30 3.91 4.38
C GLY A 68 25.17 4.78 3.84
N ALA A 69 25.51 5.90 3.19
CA ALA A 69 24.53 6.79 2.56
C ALA A 69 23.73 6.06 1.46
N VAL A 70 24.43 5.30 0.60
CA VAL A 70 23.78 4.53 -0.47
C VAL A 70 22.90 3.42 0.11
N ALA A 71 23.35 2.68 1.12
CA ALA A 71 22.56 1.63 1.76
C ALA A 71 21.26 2.18 2.37
N ALA A 72 21.33 3.33 3.03
CA ALA A 72 20.15 4.00 3.59
C ALA A 72 19.16 4.42 2.48
N TYR A 73 19.65 5.03 1.41
CA TYR A 73 18.84 5.40 0.25
C TYR A 73 18.15 4.20 -0.40
N VAL A 74 18.89 3.12 -0.67
CA VAL A 74 18.37 1.89 -1.27
C VAL A 74 17.27 1.30 -0.39
N THR A 75 17.45 1.31 0.94
CA THR A 75 16.44 0.81 1.88
C THR A 75 15.13 1.61 1.76
N VAL A 76 15.19 2.94 1.72
CA VAL A 76 14.00 3.79 1.58
C VAL A 76 13.32 3.56 0.22
N MET A 77 14.10 3.50 -0.86
CA MET A 77 13.56 3.24 -2.20
C MET A 77 12.86 1.89 -2.31
N ILE A 78 13.45 0.84 -1.72
CA ILE A 78 12.84 -0.49 -1.69
C ILE A 78 11.48 -0.43 -1.00
N VAL A 79 11.38 0.25 0.14
CA VAL A 79 10.11 0.38 0.87
C VAL A 79 9.05 1.03 -0.03
N ILE A 80 9.37 2.17 -0.65
CA ILE A 80 8.44 2.89 -1.54
C ILE A 80 8.02 2.01 -2.73
N ILE A 81 8.96 1.31 -3.36
CA ILE A 81 8.68 0.42 -4.50
C ILE A 81 7.80 -0.76 -4.08
N VAL A 82 8.01 -1.35 -2.89
CA VAL A 82 7.18 -2.45 -2.39
C VAL A 82 5.74 -1.99 -2.17
N PHE A 83 5.52 -0.81 -1.59
CA PHE A 83 4.18 -0.25 -1.46
C PHE A 83 3.51 -0.03 -2.82
N PHE A 84 4.22 0.59 -3.76
CA PHE A 84 3.71 0.79 -5.12
C PHE A 84 3.38 -0.53 -5.81
N TYR A 85 4.26 -1.53 -5.71
CA TYR A 85 4.04 -2.83 -6.34
C TYR A 85 2.81 -3.52 -5.77
N LYS A 86 2.70 -3.60 -4.44
CA LYS A 86 1.57 -4.25 -3.76
C LYS A 86 0.24 -3.56 -4.06
N ASN A 87 0.23 -2.23 -4.11
CA ASN A 87 -1.01 -1.48 -4.31
C ASN A 87 -1.44 -1.45 -5.78
N CYS A 88 -0.51 -1.39 -6.75
CA CYS A 88 -0.85 -1.05 -8.13
C CYS A 88 -0.47 -2.08 -9.19
N VAL A 89 0.57 -2.88 -8.94
CA VAL A 89 1.13 -3.79 -9.95
C VAL A 89 0.75 -5.24 -9.64
N GLU A 90 0.57 -5.56 -8.37
CA GLU A 90 0.21 -6.89 -7.94
C GLU A 90 -1.20 -7.26 -8.44
N ALA A 91 -1.24 -8.28 -9.29
CA ALA A 91 -2.46 -8.92 -9.75
C ALA A 91 -2.57 -10.30 -9.10
N PRO A 92 -2.98 -10.37 -7.82
CA PRO A 92 -3.14 -11.64 -7.12
C PRO A 92 -4.20 -12.49 -7.83
N ARG A 93 -3.93 -13.79 -7.93
CA ARG A 93 -4.91 -14.74 -8.46
C ARG A 93 -5.99 -14.95 -7.41
N GLY A 94 -7.23 -14.64 -7.76
CA GLY A 94 -8.39 -14.96 -6.93
C GLY A 94 -9.49 -15.60 -7.75
N LEU A 95 -10.71 -15.51 -7.22
CA LEU A 95 -11.91 -16.07 -7.82
C LEU A 95 -12.74 -14.94 -8.41
N ASP A 96 -12.88 -14.90 -9.73
CA ASP A 96 -13.81 -13.98 -10.40
C ASP A 96 -15.24 -14.38 -10.07
N THR A 97 -15.88 -13.59 -9.21
CA THR A 97 -17.24 -13.80 -8.72
C THR A 97 -17.89 -12.45 -8.48
N CYS A 98 -19.15 -12.46 -8.10
CA CYS A 98 -19.82 -11.24 -7.68
C CYS A 98 -20.72 -11.51 -6.47
N SER A 99 -20.98 -10.45 -5.73
CA SER A 99 -21.86 -10.46 -4.56
C SER A 99 -22.76 -9.24 -4.56
N ALA A 100 -23.90 -9.35 -3.91
CA ALA A 100 -24.82 -8.24 -3.71
C ALA A 100 -25.06 -7.98 -2.22
N GLY A 101 -25.29 -6.71 -1.88
CA GLY A 101 -25.48 -6.29 -0.50
C GLY A 101 -25.79 -4.81 -0.36
N VAL A 102 -25.71 -4.31 0.88
CA VAL A 102 -25.88 -2.90 1.21
C VAL A 102 -24.55 -2.30 1.66
N ILE A 103 -24.24 -1.09 1.22
CA ILE A 103 -23.02 -0.38 1.61
C ILE A 103 -23.14 0.06 3.06
N GLU A 104 -22.24 -0.45 3.90
CA GLU A 104 -22.11 -0.09 5.31
C GLU A 104 -21.23 1.14 5.47
N ASP A 105 -20.01 1.06 4.98
CA ASP A 105 -19.00 2.09 5.10
C ASP A 105 -18.31 2.35 3.76
N VAL A 106 -17.84 3.59 3.62
CA VAL A 106 -17.21 4.10 2.41
C VAL A 106 -15.91 4.78 2.83
N PHE A 107 -14.80 4.26 2.34
CA PHE A 107 -13.46 4.76 2.59
C PHE A 107 -12.91 5.37 1.29
N PRO A 108 -12.88 6.71 1.17
CA PRO A 108 -12.32 7.36 0.01
C PRO A 108 -10.80 7.16 -0.05
N SER A 109 -10.22 7.41 -1.23
CA SER A 109 -8.76 7.49 -1.36
C SER A 109 -8.24 8.66 -0.51
N PHE A 110 -7.12 8.49 0.21
CA PHE A 110 -6.55 9.55 1.05
C PHE A 110 -7.47 10.01 2.20
N ASP A 111 -8.17 9.07 2.84
CA ASP A 111 -9.07 9.37 3.96
C ASP A 111 -8.30 9.86 5.21
N ASP A 112 -7.09 9.33 5.41
CA ASP A 112 -6.25 9.67 6.55
C ASP A 112 -5.20 10.75 6.25
N TRP A 113 -4.92 11.60 7.25
CA TRP A 113 -3.86 12.62 7.15
C TRP A 113 -2.48 12.02 6.86
N SER A 114 -2.23 10.78 7.31
CA SER A 114 -0.97 10.07 7.02
C SER A 114 -0.85 9.69 5.56
N GLU A 115 -1.96 9.41 4.86
CA GLU A 115 -1.96 9.14 3.43
C GLU A 115 -1.73 10.42 2.61
N TRP A 116 -2.19 11.57 3.11
CA TRP A 116 -1.84 12.88 2.54
C TRP A 116 -0.37 13.22 2.71
N VAL A 117 0.21 12.93 3.87
CA VAL A 117 1.63 13.19 4.12
C VAL A 117 2.50 12.17 3.38
N PHE A 118 2.09 10.91 3.28
CA PHE A 118 2.82 9.83 2.62
C PHE A 118 2.02 9.26 1.45
N PRO A 119 1.98 9.95 0.30
CA PRO A 119 1.12 9.58 -0.83
C PRO A 119 1.44 8.21 -1.43
N PHE A 120 2.64 7.67 -1.22
CA PHE A 120 3.01 6.32 -1.66
C PHE A 120 2.40 5.20 -0.80
N ALA A 121 1.90 5.54 0.39
CA ALA A 121 1.24 4.62 1.31
C ALA A 121 -0.30 4.76 1.26
N ALA A 122 -0.82 5.62 0.38
CA ALA A 122 -2.25 5.81 0.21
C ALA A 122 -2.92 4.51 -0.21
N SER A 123 -4.11 4.28 0.33
CA SER A 123 -4.94 3.13 0.02
C SER A 123 -5.89 3.44 -1.13
N HIS A 124 -6.25 2.38 -1.86
CA HIS A 124 -7.28 2.43 -2.88
C HIS A 124 -8.66 2.66 -2.24
N PRO A 125 -9.59 3.33 -2.96
CA PRO A 125 -10.94 3.54 -2.47
C PRO A 125 -11.62 2.20 -2.20
N ARG A 126 -12.30 2.09 -1.06
CA ARG A 126 -12.90 0.86 -0.57
C ARG A 126 -14.32 1.13 -0.10
N ILE A 127 -15.22 0.19 -0.38
CA ILE A 127 -16.52 0.12 0.29
C ILE A 127 -16.62 -1.19 1.05
N ASP A 128 -17.27 -1.14 2.19
CA ASP A 128 -17.58 -2.32 2.98
C ASP A 128 -19.05 -2.65 2.79
N VAL A 129 -19.34 -3.84 2.27
CA VAL A 129 -20.68 -4.25 1.86
C VAL A 129 -21.17 -5.36 2.77
N VAL A 130 -22.30 -5.14 3.45
CA VAL A 130 -23.02 -6.20 4.18
C VAL A 130 -23.72 -7.07 3.16
N VAL A 131 -23.24 -8.32 3.03
CA VAL A 131 -23.66 -9.22 1.96
C VAL A 131 -24.92 -10.01 2.32
N LYS A 132 -25.76 -10.28 1.31
CA LYS A 132 -26.94 -11.14 1.42
C LYS A 132 -26.58 -12.55 1.89
N CYS A 133 -27.54 -13.24 2.51
CA CYS A 133 -27.40 -14.62 2.97
C CYS A 133 -26.90 -15.59 1.87
N ASP A 134 -27.32 -15.37 0.64
CA ASP A 134 -26.97 -16.21 -0.50
C ASP A 134 -25.46 -16.17 -0.84
N TYR A 135 -24.74 -15.12 -0.44
CA TYR A 135 -23.30 -14.93 -0.70
C TYR A 135 -22.40 -15.16 0.52
N TRP A 136 -22.94 -15.69 1.63
CA TRP A 136 -22.15 -15.93 2.84
C TRP A 136 -21.03 -16.96 2.67
N ASP A 137 -21.19 -17.88 1.74
CA ASP A 137 -20.15 -18.82 1.34
C ASP A 137 -18.94 -18.11 0.72
N LEU A 138 -19.15 -17.00 0.00
CA LEU A 138 -18.07 -16.18 -0.54
C LEU A 138 -17.26 -15.51 0.57
N ALA A 139 -17.92 -15.03 1.63
CA ALA A 139 -17.24 -14.42 2.78
C ALA A 139 -16.47 -15.45 3.62
N ALA A 140 -17.00 -16.67 3.76
CA ALA A 140 -16.48 -17.68 4.67
C ALA A 140 -15.44 -18.63 4.06
N ASN A 141 -15.58 -18.99 2.78
CA ASN A 141 -14.76 -20.04 2.20
C ASN A 141 -13.30 -19.60 2.09
N GLY A 142 -12.35 -20.33 2.67
CA GLY A 142 -10.92 -20.09 2.47
C GLY A 142 -10.33 -18.80 3.08
N GLY A 143 -11.15 -17.88 3.62
CA GLY A 143 -10.66 -16.78 4.46
C GLY A 143 -10.26 -17.29 5.84
N ALA A 144 -9.25 -16.67 6.46
CA ALA A 144 -8.90 -16.96 7.85
C ALA A 144 -9.88 -16.31 8.83
N THR A 145 -10.41 -15.15 8.44
CA THR A 145 -11.26 -14.29 9.25
C THR A 145 -12.48 -13.89 8.44
N VAL A 146 -13.64 -13.86 9.08
CA VAL A 146 -14.84 -13.25 8.50
C VAL A 146 -15.05 -11.91 9.20
N VAL A 147 -14.91 -10.83 8.44
CA VAL A 147 -15.20 -9.47 8.92
C VAL A 147 -16.72 -9.35 9.02
N CYS A 148 -17.19 -8.79 10.14
CA CYS A 148 -18.60 -8.58 10.38
C CYS A 148 -18.82 -7.16 10.87
N ASN A 149 -20.04 -6.69 10.62
CA ASN A 149 -20.53 -5.43 11.14
C ASN A 149 -20.78 -5.51 12.67
N ASP A 150 -20.92 -4.34 13.28
CA ASP A 150 -21.27 -4.13 14.69
C ASP A 150 -22.79 -4.14 14.93
N ASP A 151 -23.59 -4.56 13.96
CA ASP A 151 -25.03 -4.79 14.15
C ASP A 151 -25.29 -5.91 15.17
N THR A 152 -26.51 -5.95 15.71
CA THR A 152 -26.89 -6.93 16.74
C THR A 152 -26.71 -8.38 16.31
N GLU A 153 -26.76 -8.65 15.01
CA GLU A 153 -26.62 -9.99 14.47
C GLU A 153 -25.18 -10.29 14.03
N ARG A 154 -24.30 -9.29 13.93
CA ARG A 154 -22.94 -9.38 13.37
C ARG A 154 -22.94 -9.89 11.93
N SER A 155 -23.48 -9.10 11.04
CA SER A 155 -23.70 -9.42 9.63
C SER A 155 -22.37 -9.43 8.86
N PRO A 156 -22.10 -10.45 8.02
CA PRO A 156 -20.82 -10.54 7.32
C PRO A 156 -20.62 -9.41 6.32
N ILE A 157 -19.40 -8.89 6.27
CA ILE A 157 -18.96 -7.83 5.37
C ILE A 157 -17.97 -8.41 4.37
N ILE A 158 -18.11 -8.03 3.10
CA ILE A 158 -17.06 -8.18 2.09
C ILE A 158 -16.60 -6.78 1.67
N SER A 159 -15.33 -6.50 1.87
CA SER A 159 -14.70 -5.26 1.39
C SER A 159 -14.48 -5.33 -0.10
N ALA A 160 -14.88 -4.29 -0.82
CA ALA A 160 -14.70 -4.14 -2.25
C ALA A 160 -13.79 -2.95 -2.54
N ILE A 161 -12.62 -3.23 -3.13
CA ILE A 161 -11.60 -2.22 -3.40
C ILE A 161 -11.62 -1.87 -4.88
N PHE A 162 -11.63 -0.58 -5.19
CA PHE A 162 -11.65 -0.05 -6.55
C PHE A 162 -10.26 0.42 -6.95
N HIS A 163 -9.88 0.15 -8.20
CA HIS A 163 -8.62 0.65 -8.70
C HIS A 163 -8.71 2.18 -8.87
N SER A 164 -7.71 2.90 -8.36
CA SER A 164 -7.62 4.36 -8.45
C SER A 164 -6.31 4.70 -9.16
N SER A 165 -6.44 5.35 -10.32
CA SER A 165 -5.30 5.86 -11.08
C SER A 165 -4.52 6.91 -10.29
N GLU A 166 -5.21 7.66 -9.43
CA GLU A 166 -4.64 8.68 -8.54
C GLU A 166 -3.66 8.08 -7.53
N VAL A 167 -4.04 7.00 -6.85
CA VAL A 167 -3.18 6.28 -5.88
C VAL A 167 -1.94 5.72 -6.59
N CYS A 168 -2.12 5.17 -7.79
CA CYS A 168 -1.01 4.59 -8.54
C CYS A 168 -0.06 5.63 -9.13
N ALA A 169 -0.58 6.75 -9.62
CA ALA A 169 0.24 7.86 -10.06
C ALA A 169 0.97 8.54 -8.89
N ALA A 170 0.34 8.62 -7.72
CA ALA A 170 0.98 9.10 -6.50
C ALA A 170 2.15 8.20 -6.08
N GLY A 171 1.97 6.88 -6.10
CA GLY A 171 3.06 5.92 -5.86
C GLY A 171 4.19 6.03 -6.91
N GLY A 172 3.85 6.11 -8.20
CA GLY A 172 4.83 6.29 -9.28
C GLY A 172 5.60 7.61 -9.19
N GLY A 173 4.90 8.70 -8.89
CA GLY A 173 5.48 10.02 -8.67
C GLY A 173 6.39 10.04 -7.45
N ALA A 174 6.02 9.34 -6.37
CA ALA A 174 6.85 9.22 -5.17
C ALA A 174 8.17 8.49 -5.44
N ILE A 175 8.17 7.44 -6.28
CA ILE A 175 9.40 6.76 -6.71
C ILE A 175 10.32 7.73 -7.46
N ALA A 176 9.77 8.50 -8.41
CA ALA A 176 10.55 9.47 -9.19
C ALA A 176 11.11 10.60 -8.31
N GLY A 177 10.30 11.13 -7.39
CA GLY A 177 10.69 12.17 -6.47
C GLY A 177 11.75 11.71 -5.47
N ALA A 178 11.60 10.52 -4.88
CA ALA A 178 12.60 9.93 -4.00
C ALA A 178 13.92 9.68 -4.73
N ALA A 179 13.86 9.30 -6.01
CA ALA A 179 15.07 9.07 -6.79
C ALA A 179 15.90 10.34 -6.96
N ILE A 180 15.25 11.45 -7.35
CA ILE A 180 15.93 12.73 -7.57
C ILE A 180 16.47 13.30 -6.26
N ALA A 181 15.62 13.34 -5.22
CA ALA A 181 16.01 13.92 -3.94
C ALA A 181 17.01 13.05 -3.16
N GLY A 182 16.92 11.72 -3.28
CA GLY A 182 17.85 10.78 -2.66
C GLY A 182 19.27 10.93 -3.20
N ILE A 183 19.44 11.12 -4.51
CA ILE A 183 20.75 11.41 -5.13
C ILE A 183 21.32 12.72 -4.57
N GLY A 184 20.52 13.78 -4.49
CA GLY A 184 20.93 15.05 -3.88
C GLY A 184 21.28 14.90 -2.39
N GLY A 185 20.51 14.10 -1.66
CA GLY A 185 20.72 13.78 -0.25
C GLY A 185 22.03 13.03 0.00
N ILE A 186 22.41 12.09 -0.87
CA ILE A 186 23.69 11.38 -0.78
C ILE A 186 24.85 12.38 -0.91
N ILE A 187 24.77 13.31 -1.86
CA ILE A 187 25.81 14.34 -2.06
C ILE A 187 25.94 15.21 -0.80
N ALA A 188 24.81 15.67 -0.25
CA ALA A 188 24.80 16.49 0.95
C ALA A 188 25.34 15.73 2.16
N ALA A 189 24.92 14.47 2.37
CA ALA A 189 25.36 13.63 3.48
C ALA A 189 26.87 13.35 3.44
N VAL A 190 27.42 13.11 2.24
CA VAL A 190 28.86 12.92 2.07
C VAL A 190 29.62 14.22 2.34
N ALA A 191 29.14 15.36 1.84
CA ALA A 191 29.77 16.66 2.09
C ALA A 191 29.81 16.98 3.60
N ILE A 192 28.72 16.70 4.32
CA ILE A 192 28.65 16.86 5.78
C ILE A 192 29.61 15.88 6.48
N GLY A 193 29.64 14.61 6.05
CA GLY A 193 30.54 13.61 6.61
C GLY A 193 32.03 13.94 6.42
N ALA A 194 32.37 14.53 5.27
CA ALA A 194 33.72 15.05 5.02
C ALA A 194 34.07 16.25 5.92
N ALA A 195 33.11 17.15 6.16
CA ALA A 195 33.31 18.33 6.99
C ALA A 195 33.48 18.02 8.49
N ILE A 196 32.86 16.96 9.00
CA ILE A 196 32.95 16.57 10.42
C ILE A 196 34.36 16.06 10.78
N GLY A 197 35.17 15.67 9.78
CA GLY A 197 36.61 15.47 9.96
C GLY A 197 36.96 14.52 11.11
N CYS A 198 36.37 13.32 11.14
CA CYS A 198 36.74 12.29 12.11
C CYS A 198 38.24 11.97 11.94
N SER A 199 39.07 12.48 12.85
CA SER A 199 40.52 12.30 12.78
C SER A 199 40.85 10.81 12.88
N ALA A 200 41.66 10.33 11.92
CA ALA A 200 41.89 8.90 11.67
C ALA A 200 42.72 8.17 12.75
N SER A 201 43.04 8.82 13.87
CA SER A 201 43.99 8.31 14.85
C SER A 201 43.51 8.59 16.28
N GLY A 202 42.65 7.71 16.81
CA GLY A 202 42.27 7.70 18.21
C GLY A 202 41.26 6.60 18.56
N PRO A 203 41.11 6.22 19.84
CA PRO A 203 40.13 5.20 20.27
C PRO A 203 38.67 5.63 20.02
N PHE A 204 38.44 6.94 19.84
CA PHE A 204 37.13 7.53 19.54
C PHE A 204 36.78 7.52 18.04
N TYR A 205 37.64 7.00 17.17
CA TYR A 205 37.41 6.94 15.72
C TYR A 205 36.13 6.15 15.37
N LEU A 206 35.94 4.98 15.97
CA LEU A 206 34.75 4.15 15.71
C LEU A 206 33.46 4.85 16.11
N LEU A 207 33.47 5.59 17.22
CA LEU A 207 32.30 6.30 17.73
C LEU A 207 31.98 7.52 16.84
N CYS A 208 33.01 8.26 16.41
CA CYS A 208 32.86 9.36 15.45
C CYS A 208 32.33 8.87 14.10
N LEU A 209 32.88 7.77 13.57
CA LEU A 209 32.45 7.18 12.30
C LEU A 209 31.00 6.69 12.37
N LEU A 210 30.61 6.03 13.46
CA LEU A 210 29.22 5.60 13.67
C LEU A 210 28.26 6.79 13.69
N VAL A 211 28.58 7.87 14.41
CA VAL A 211 27.75 9.08 14.45
C VAL A 211 27.62 9.72 13.07
N VAL A 212 28.72 9.82 12.31
CA VAL A 212 28.70 10.35 10.93
C VAL A 212 27.84 9.47 10.01
N LEU A 213 27.95 8.15 10.12
CA LEU A 213 27.12 7.23 9.35
C LEU A 213 25.63 7.38 9.68
N ILE A 214 25.28 7.54 10.95
CA ILE A 214 23.89 7.74 11.37
C ILE A 214 23.36 9.07 10.81
N ILE A 215 24.09 10.17 10.96
CA ILE A 215 23.69 11.47 10.43
C ILE A 215 23.54 11.40 8.91
N ALA A 216 24.49 10.79 8.21
CA ALA A 216 24.42 10.61 6.77
C ALA A 216 23.19 9.80 6.35
N ALA A 217 22.93 8.67 7.02
CA ALA A 217 21.74 7.84 6.76
C ALA A 217 20.44 8.62 6.99
N VAL A 218 20.35 9.40 8.08
CA VAL A 218 19.17 10.22 8.38
C VAL A 218 18.97 11.31 7.33
N VAL A 219 20.02 12.04 6.95
CA VAL A 219 19.92 13.11 5.93
C VAL A 219 19.44 12.55 4.60
N VAL A 220 20.00 11.42 4.18
CA VAL A 220 19.60 10.75 2.94
C VAL A 220 18.17 10.25 3.01
N ALA A 221 17.77 9.61 4.11
CA ALA A 221 16.42 9.12 4.29
C ALA A 221 15.40 10.28 4.26
N VAL A 222 15.68 11.38 4.96
CA VAL A 222 14.82 12.57 4.97
C VAL A 222 14.74 13.20 3.58
N ALA A 223 15.86 13.34 2.87
CA ALA A 223 15.84 13.88 1.51
C ALA A 223 15.02 13.00 0.55
N ALA A 224 15.21 11.69 0.60
CA ALA A 224 14.45 10.74 -0.22
C ALA A 224 12.96 10.77 0.12
N LEU A 225 12.59 10.84 1.40
CA LEU A 225 11.20 10.94 1.83
C LEU A 225 10.57 12.26 1.36
N ILE A 226 11.22 13.41 1.56
CA ILE A 226 10.73 14.71 1.07
C ILE A 226 10.54 14.68 -0.45
N GLY A 227 11.49 14.08 -1.18
CA GLY A 227 11.36 13.85 -2.62
C GLY A 227 10.14 13.02 -2.95
N ALA A 228 9.92 11.90 -2.26
CA ALA A 228 8.74 11.07 -2.41
C ALA A 228 7.44 11.83 -2.14
N LEU A 229 7.42 12.71 -1.12
CA LEU A 229 6.23 13.51 -0.81
C LEU A 229 5.91 14.44 -1.98
N ILE A 230 6.89 15.23 -2.41
CA ILE A 230 6.72 16.20 -3.51
C ILE A 230 6.36 15.47 -4.80
N GLY A 231 7.10 14.43 -5.14
CA GLY A 231 6.87 13.63 -6.34
C GLY A 231 5.51 12.94 -6.33
N GLY A 232 5.08 12.41 -5.18
CA GLY A 232 3.78 11.77 -5.03
C GLY A 232 2.61 12.74 -5.13
N MET A 233 2.74 13.95 -4.58
CA MET A 233 1.73 15.01 -4.74
C MET A 233 1.63 15.49 -6.20
N ILE A 234 2.76 15.58 -6.91
CA ILE A 234 2.78 15.90 -8.35
C ILE A 234 2.13 14.77 -9.15
N GLY A 235 2.45 13.51 -8.82
CA GLY A 235 1.87 12.33 -9.46
C GLY A 235 0.36 12.26 -9.26
N LYS A 236 -0.11 12.46 -8.03
CA LYS A 236 -1.53 12.59 -7.66
C LYS A 236 -2.23 13.65 -8.52
N ALA A 237 -1.69 14.87 -8.55
CA ALA A 237 -2.27 15.97 -9.31
C ALA A 237 -2.30 15.75 -10.83
N ALA A 238 -1.44 14.86 -11.35
CA ALA A 238 -1.36 14.57 -12.79
C ALA A 238 -2.37 13.51 -13.26
N ALA A 239 -2.91 12.68 -12.37
CA ALA A 239 -3.78 11.55 -12.75
C ALA A 239 -5.25 11.92 -12.94
N GLY A 240 -5.72 13.02 -12.34
CA GLY A 240 -7.16 13.31 -12.26
C GLY A 240 -7.84 12.47 -11.18
N SER A 241 -9.10 12.80 -10.86
CA SER A 241 -9.96 11.96 -10.01
C SER A 241 -10.67 10.94 -10.90
N ASP A 242 -10.48 9.65 -10.59
CA ASP A 242 -11.23 8.53 -11.17
C ASP A 242 -11.91 7.73 -10.02
N ASP A 243 -12.28 8.41 -8.95
CA ASP A 243 -12.78 7.75 -7.74
C ASP A 243 -14.32 7.59 -7.85
N PRO A 244 -14.84 6.34 -7.98
CA PRO A 244 -16.27 6.10 -8.10
C PRO A 244 -17.07 6.57 -6.87
N ILE A 245 -16.39 6.82 -5.76
CA ILE A 245 -16.96 7.33 -4.52
C ILE A 245 -17.16 8.86 -4.57
N THR A 246 -16.24 9.60 -5.21
CA THR A 246 -16.23 11.08 -5.15
C THR A 246 -16.59 11.76 -6.48
N ASP A 247 -16.51 11.10 -7.63
CA ASP A 247 -16.80 11.68 -8.96
C ASP A 247 -18.29 11.68 -9.37
N GLY A 248 -19.21 11.67 -8.40
CA GLY A 248 -20.64 11.86 -8.65
C GLY A 248 -21.39 10.64 -9.22
N ALA A 249 -20.72 9.51 -9.41
CA ALA A 249 -21.35 8.21 -9.66
C ALA A 249 -22.02 7.60 -8.40
N GLY A 250 -21.73 8.14 -7.20
CA GLY A 250 -22.68 8.17 -6.09
C GLY A 250 -22.86 6.86 -5.32
N LEU A 251 -21.78 6.14 -5.01
CA LEU A 251 -21.84 5.09 -3.99
C LEU A 251 -21.84 5.72 -2.61
N THR A 252 -22.95 5.59 -1.90
CA THR A 252 -23.13 6.15 -0.57
C THR A 252 -23.62 5.11 0.41
N ILE A 253 -23.39 5.37 1.69
CA ILE A 253 -23.84 4.50 2.79
C ILE A 253 -25.34 4.25 2.67
N GLY A 254 -25.72 2.96 2.67
CA GLY A 254 -27.09 2.49 2.50
C GLY A 254 -27.52 2.20 1.07
N ASP A 255 -26.69 2.45 0.05
CA ASP A 255 -27.03 2.04 -1.32
C ASP A 255 -26.94 0.52 -1.46
N TYR A 256 -27.89 -0.08 -2.17
CA TYR A 256 -27.84 -1.48 -2.54
C TYR A 256 -26.97 -1.64 -3.77
N VAL A 257 -25.93 -2.47 -3.67
CA VAL A 257 -24.91 -2.60 -4.72
C VAL A 257 -24.65 -4.06 -5.04
N THR A 258 -24.44 -4.35 -6.32
CA THR A 258 -23.79 -5.57 -6.78
C THR A 258 -22.36 -5.25 -7.17
N THR A 259 -21.41 -6.01 -6.63
CA THR A 259 -19.97 -5.85 -6.84
C THR A 259 -19.38 -7.10 -7.50
N PRO A 260 -19.12 -7.06 -8.82
CA PRO A 260 -18.31 -8.09 -9.48
C PRO A 260 -16.83 -7.76 -9.37
N GLY A 261 -16.02 -8.78 -9.10
CA GLY A 261 -14.58 -8.59 -9.07
C GLY A 261 -13.83 -9.87 -8.77
N ASN A 262 -12.51 -9.71 -8.63
CA ASN A 262 -11.62 -10.79 -8.29
C ASN A 262 -11.53 -10.92 -6.76
N LEU A 263 -12.16 -11.96 -6.20
CA LEU A 263 -12.20 -12.21 -4.76
C LEU A 263 -10.90 -12.88 -4.30
N ILE A 264 -10.15 -12.19 -3.46
CA ILE A 264 -8.87 -12.66 -2.91
C ILE A 264 -8.90 -12.73 -1.39
N ILE A 265 -7.85 -13.31 -0.80
CA ILE A 265 -7.58 -13.24 0.63
C ILE A 265 -6.58 -12.12 0.87
N MET A 266 -6.94 -11.14 1.68
CA MET A 266 -6.15 -9.93 1.86
C MET A 266 -5.49 -9.89 3.24
N GLY A 267 -4.16 -9.84 3.27
CA GLY A 267 -3.40 -9.88 4.52
C GLY A 267 -3.57 -8.65 5.42
N ASN A 268 -3.89 -7.48 4.86
CA ASN A 268 -4.17 -6.25 5.61
C ASN A 268 -5.57 -6.23 6.24
N LEU A 269 -6.45 -7.18 5.89
CA LEU A 269 -7.79 -7.36 6.45
C LEU A 269 -7.85 -8.66 7.26
N ASP A 270 -6.80 -8.94 8.05
CA ASP A 270 -6.68 -10.17 8.87
C ASP A 270 -6.88 -11.47 8.07
N ASN A 271 -6.45 -11.49 6.80
CA ASN A 271 -6.69 -12.58 5.85
C ASN A 271 -8.20 -12.89 5.65
N ALA A 272 -9.03 -11.86 5.71
CA ALA A 272 -10.41 -11.91 5.25
C ALA A 272 -10.48 -11.82 3.72
N ARG A 273 -11.67 -12.14 3.20
CA ARG A 273 -11.92 -12.05 1.77
C ARG A 273 -12.36 -10.64 1.37
N ALA A 274 -11.76 -10.15 0.30
CA ALA A 274 -12.04 -8.85 -0.28
C ALA A 274 -11.87 -8.89 -1.80
N TYR A 275 -12.57 -8.02 -2.52
CA TYR A 275 -12.38 -7.86 -3.96
C TYR A 275 -11.16 -6.98 -4.26
N TRP A 276 -10.29 -7.46 -5.15
CA TRP A 276 -9.07 -6.80 -5.60
C TRP A 276 -8.85 -6.99 -7.12
N PHE A 277 -9.25 -6.08 -8.00
CA PHE A 277 -10.13 -4.93 -7.83
C PHE A 277 -11.56 -5.30 -8.28
N VAL A 278 -12.54 -4.45 -7.94
CA VAL A 278 -13.86 -4.49 -8.58
C VAL A 278 -13.72 -4.17 -10.07
N THR A 279 -14.43 -4.91 -10.91
CA THR A 279 -14.40 -4.69 -12.37
C THR A 279 -14.93 -3.30 -12.70
N GLU A 280 -14.15 -2.54 -13.46
CA GLU A 280 -14.50 -1.17 -13.86
C GLU A 280 -15.83 -1.14 -14.62
N GLY A 281 -16.77 -0.29 -14.18
CA GLY A 281 -18.13 -0.22 -14.73
C GLY A 281 -19.01 -1.47 -14.48
N GLY A 282 -18.53 -2.44 -13.71
CA GLY A 282 -19.26 -3.67 -13.39
C GLY A 282 -20.18 -3.55 -12.17
N HIS A 283 -20.03 -2.53 -11.33
CA HIS A 283 -20.91 -2.34 -10.19
C HIS A 283 -22.25 -1.74 -10.60
N THR A 284 -23.33 -2.22 -10.01
CA THR A 284 -24.69 -1.72 -10.27
C THR A 284 -25.38 -1.34 -8.97
N VAL A 285 -25.93 -0.12 -8.91
CA VAL A 285 -26.74 0.36 -7.78
C VAL A 285 -28.20 0.07 -8.04
N HIS A 286 -28.86 -0.62 -7.10
CA HIS A 286 -30.23 -1.12 -7.24
C HIS A 286 -31.27 -0.30 -6.47
N GLY A 287 -30.84 0.79 -5.84
CA GLY A 287 -31.65 1.64 -4.97
C GLY A 287 -30.93 1.88 -3.65
N ARG A 288 -31.67 2.36 -2.66
CA ARG A 288 -31.14 2.71 -1.35
C ARG A 288 -32.03 2.22 -0.23
N SER A 289 -31.40 1.77 0.85
CA SER A 289 -32.05 1.47 2.10
C SER A 289 -32.68 2.72 2.72
N THR A 290 -33.85 2.56 3.33
CA THR A 290 -34.47 3.60 4.16
C THR A 290 -33.96 3.58 5.60
N GLY A 291 -33.14 2.58 5.95
CA GLY A 291 -32.51 2.45 7.26
C GLY A 291 -31.28 3.35 7.45
N SER A 292 -30.63 3.20 8.60
CA SER A 292 -29.37 3.85 8.94
C SER A 292 -28.37 2.81 9.42
N ALA A 293 -27.09 3.01 9.09
CA ALA A 293 -26.01 2.17 9.62
C ALA A 293 -26.02 2.12 11.17
N PRO A 294 -25.72 0.98 11.80
CA PRO A 294 -25.26 -0.25 11.15
C PRO A 294 -26.37 -1.07 10.49
N PHE A 295 -26.14 -1.50 9.25
CA PHE A 295 -27.09 -2.35 8.51
C PHE A 295 -26.93 -3.83 8.87
N SER A 296 -28.05 -4.51 9.05
CA SER A 296 -28.09 -5.99 9.18
C SER A 296 -28.32 -6.63 7.81
N HIS A 297 -27.85 -7.86 7.64
CA HIS A 297 -28.11 -8.72 6.47
C HIS A 297 -29.60 -8.84 6.11
N LEU A 298 -30.51 -8.69 7.08
CA LEU A 298 -31.96 -8.73 6.82
C LEU A 298 -32.42 -7.62 5.86
N ASP A 299 -31.73 -6.48 5.85
CA ASP A 299 -32.06 -5.34 5.00
C ASP A 299 -31.86 -5.64 3.51
N PRO A 300 -30.66 -6.02 3.03
CA PRO A 300 -30.48 -6.41 1.64
C PRO A 300 -31.23 -7.72 1.31
N ASP A 301 -31.39 -8.66 2.24
CA ASP A 301 -32.18 -9.88 1.97
C ASP A 301 -33.65 -9.61 1.65
N THR A 302 -34.22 -8.57 2.28
CA THR A 302 -35.64 -8.22 2.10
C THR A 302 -35.83 -7.29 0.89
N ASN A 303 -34.93 -6.33 0.70
CA ASN A 303 -35.15 -5.20 -0.19
C ASN A 303 -34.42 -5.33 -1.54
N LEU A 304 -33.34 -6.11 -1.60
CA LEU A 304 -32.59 -6.33 -2.84
C LEU A 304 -33.10 -7.58 -3.54
N THR A 305 -33.98 -7.39 -4.52
CA THR A 305 -34.66 -8.49 -5.25
C THR A 305 -34.02 -8.83 -6.58
N VAL A 306 -33.19 -7.93 -7.12
CA VAL A 306 -32.50 -8.09 -8.40
C VAL A 306 -31.02 -8.28 -8.11
N ASP A 307 -30.61 -9.54 -8.03
CA ASP A 307 -29.20 -9.89 -7.94
C ASP A 307 -28.74 -10.14 -9.38
N ALA A 308 -27.98 -9.20 -9.96
CA ALA A 308 -27.44 -9.33 -11.32
C ALA A 308 -26.14 -10.17 -11.37
N CYS A 309 -26.00 -11.04 -10.37
CA CYS A 309 -25.01 -12.09 -10.21
C CYS A 309 -25.66 -13.44 -10.54
#